data_AF-A0A6J4FRW0-F1
#
_entry.id   AF-A0A6J4FRW0-F1
#
_cell.length_a   1.000
_cell.length_b   1.000
_cell.length_c   1.000
_cell.angle_alpha   90.00
_cell.angle_beta   90.00
_cell.angle_gamma   90.00
#
_symmetry.space_group_name_H-M   'P 1'
#
loop_
_entity.id
_entity.type
_entity.pdbx_description
1 polymer ?
#
loop_
_entity_poly.entity_id
_entity_poly.type
_entity_poly.pdbx_seq_one_letter_code
_entity_poly.pdbx_strand_id
1 'polypeptide(L)' 'MGTMNISLPDTLKTFVDEQVSARGYGTSSEYVRALIRKDQDRQNLRHLLLLGAESPPAAPADETFFQALRLRAR' A
#
# COMPACT_ATOMS: atom_id res chain seq x y z
N MET A 1 -10.10 20.55 5.34
CA MET A 1 -10.34 19.13 5.04
C MET A 1 -11.64 19.05 4.24
N GLY A 2 -11.67 18.40 3.08
CA GLY A 2 -12.90 18.25 2.29
C GLY A 2 -13.78 17.14 2.86
N THR A 3 -15.10 17.30 2.77
CA THR A 3 -16.07 16.25 3.11
C THR A 3 -16.41 15.44 1.87
N MET A 4 -16.64 14.13 2.07
CA MET A 4 -17.09 13.22 1.02
C MET A 4 -18.30 12.45 1.53
N ASN A 5 -19.44 12.61 0.86
CA ASN A 5 -20.68 11.89 1.17
C ASN A 5 -20.79 10.68 0.25
N ILE A 6 -21.11 9.52 0.82
CA ILE A 6 -21.24 8.26 0.09
C ILE A 6 -22.55 7.60 0.54
N SER A 7 -23.46 7.34 -0.39
CA SER A 7 -24.66 6.54 -0.14
C SER A 7 -24.33 5.07 -0.36
N LEU A 8 -24.70 4.22 0.60
CA LEU A 8 -24.48 2.78 0.56
C LEU A 8 -25.82 2.05 0.72
N PRO A 9 -26.06 0.94 -0.01
CA PRO A 9 -27.11 0.00 0.33
C PRO A 9 -26.90 -0.56 1.75
N ASP A 10 -27.98 -0.97 2.41
CA ASP A 10 -27.95 -1.46 3.79
C ASP A 10 -26.94 -2.60 3.99
N THR A 11 -26.82 -3.50 3.01
CA THR A 11 -25.85 -4.61 3.05
C THR A 11 -24.40 -4.13 3.17
N LEU A 12 -24.02 -3.10 2.40
CA LEU A 12 -22.68 -2.53 2.47
C LEU A 12 -22.47 -1.71 3.73
N LYS A 13 -23.52 -1.03 4.23
CA LYS A 13 -23.46 -0.34 5.52
C LYS A 13 -23.18 -1.33 6.65
N THR A 14 -23.94 -2.43 6.74
CA THR A 14 -23.74 -3.47 7.75
C THR A 14 -22.32 -4.04 7.69
N PHE A 15 -21.83 -4.35 6.49
CA PHE A 15 -20.46 -4.83 6.31
C PHE A 15 -19.43 -3.82 6.84
N VAL A 16 -19.58 -2.52 6.55
CA VAL A 16 -18.67 -1.49 7.06
C VAL A 16 -18.72 -1.42 8.58
N ASP A 17 -19.91 -1.46 9.19
CA ASP A 17 -20.08 -1.40 10.65
C ASP A 17 -19.39 -2.61 11.33
N GLU A 18 -19.48 -3.80 10.75
CA GLU A 18 -18.76 -4.99 11.21
C GLU A 18 -17.24 -4.82 11.12
N GLN A 19 -16.72 -4.26 10.02
CA GLN A 19 -15.29 -4.01 9.87
C GLN A 19 -14.77 -2.95 10.84
N VAL A 20 -15.58 -1.92 11.13
CA VAL A 20 -15.26 -0.89 12.12
C VAL A 20 -15.11 -1.52 13.50
N SER A 21 -16.09 -2.32 13.93
CA SER A 21 -16.07 -3.03 15.21
C SER A 21 -14.91 -4.03 15.31
N ALA A 22 -14.79 -4.94 14.33
CA ALA A 22 -13.83 -6.03 14.37
C ALA A 22 -12.36 -5.57 14.31
N ARG A 23 -12.10 -4.41 13.71
CA ARG A 23 -10.74 -3.87 13.52
C ARG A 23 -10.44 -2.66 14.40
N GLY A 24 -11.36 -2.30 15.31
CA GLY A 24 -11.16 -1.24 16.30
C GLY A 24 -11.12 0.18 15.73
N TYR A 25 -11.77 0.43 14.58
CA TYR A 25 -11.92 1.80 14.07
C TYR A 25 -12.98 2.54 14.88
N GLY A 26 -12.82 3.86 15.04
CA GLY A 26 -13.79 4.69 15.75
C GLY A 26 -15.00 5.10 14.89
N THR A 27 -14.85 5.14 13.56
CA THR A 27 -15.92 5.53 12.63
C THR A 27 -15.82 4.84 11.27
N SER A 28 -16.94 4.75 10.55
CA SER A 28 -16.98 4.29 9.15
C SER A 28 -16.07 5.12 8.24
N SER A 29 -16.01 6.45 8.44
CA SER A 29 -15.11 7.33 7.69
C SER A 29 -13.64 7.03 7.94
N GLU A 30 -13.28 6.57 9.13
CA GLU A 30 -11.92 6.15 9.46
C GLU A 30 -11.54 4.86 8.75
N TYR A 31 -12.45 3.88 8.76
CA TYR A 31 -12.27 2.64 7.99
C TYR A 31 -12.09 2.93 6.50
N VAL A 32 -12.94 3.77 5.91
CA VAL A 32 -12.84 4.14 4.49
C VAL A 32 -11.52 4.88 4.21
N ARG A 33 -11.08 5.80 5.08
CA ARG A 33 -9.77 6.45 4.94
C ARG A 33 -8.60 5.46 5.00
N ALA A 34 -8.69 4.43 5.84
CA ALA A 34 -7.68 3.37 5.90
C ALA A 34 -7.65 2.54 4.61
N LEU A 35 -8.83 2.21 4.04
CA LEU A 35 -8.91 1.52 2.74
C LEU A 35 -8.31 2.35 1.61
N ILE A 36 -8.59 3.66 1.56
CA ILE A 36 -8.04 4.56 0.55
C ILE A 36 -6.51 4.59 0.63
N ARG A 37 -5.93 4.71 1.84
CA ARG A 37 -4.47 4.66 2.00
C ARG A 37 -3.90 3.32 1.52
N LYS A 38 -4.52 2.21 1.90
CA LYS A 38 -4.09 0.88 1.45
C LYS A 38 -4.14 0.75 -0.08
N ASP A 39 -5.15 1.33 -0.73
CA ASP A 39 -5.23 1.34 -2.19
C ASP A 39 -4.13 2.20 -2.82
N GLN A 40 -3.87 3.40 -2.27
CA GLN A 40 -2.74 4.24 -2.69
C GLN A 40 -1.40 3.50 -2.56
N ASP A 41 -1.17 2.81 -1.44
CA ASP A 41 0.05 2.03 -1.22
C ASP A 41 0.20 0.91 -2.26
N ARG A 42 -0.91 0.22 -2.59
CA ARG A 42 -0.93 -0.82 -3.64
C ARG A 42 -0.63 -0.24 -5.02
N GLN A 43 -1.21 0.90 -5.36
CA GLN A 43 -0.96 1.57 -6.63
C GLN A 43 0.50 2.04 -6.72
N ASN A 44 1.05 2.60 -5.65
CA ASN A 44 2.45 3.01 -5.58
C ASN A 44 3.41 1.81 -5.73
N LEU A 45 3.18 0.72 -5.00
CA LEU A 45 3.98 -0.49 -5.14
C LEU A 45 3.92 -1.04 -6.57
N ARG A 46 2.73 -1.10 -7.18
CA ARG A 46 2.58 -1.53 -8.57
C ARG A 46 3.38 -0.65 -9.52
N HIS A 47 3.35 0.66 -9.32
CA HIS A 47 4.13 1.59 -10.13
C HIS A 47 5.63 1.34 -10.01
N LEU A 48 6.15 1.15 -8.79
CA LEU A 48 7.58 0.83 -8.57
C LEU A 48 7.99 -0.51 -9.21
N LEU A 49 7.13 -1.52 -9.16
CA LEU A 49 7.40 -2.80 -9.82
C LEU A 49 7.47 -2.67 -11.34
N LEU A 50 6.61 -1.85 -11.94
CA LEU A 50 6.67 -1.57 -13.37
C LEU A 50 7.95 -0.83 -13.75
N LEU A 51 8.34 0.20 -12.98
CA LEU A 51 9.62 0.89 -13.18
C LEU A 51 10.82 -0.07 -13.08
N GLY A 52 10.78 -1.00 -12.11
CA GLY A 52 11.80 -2.04 -11.98
C GLY A 52 11.82 -3.00 -13.18
N ALA A 53 10.67 -3.42 -13.67
CA ALA A 53 10.55 -4.30 -14.83
C ALA A 53 11.00 -3.65 -16.14
N GLU A 54 10.83 -2.33 -16.27
CA GLU A 54 11.30 -1.54 -17.40
C GLU A 54 12.80 -1.23 -17.33
N SER A 55 13.44 -1.44 -16.17
CA SER A 55 14.87 -1.20 -16.00
C SER A 55 15.72 -2.30 -16.69
N PRO A 56 16.91 -1.95 -17.23
CA PRO A 56 17.82 -2.96 -17.76
C PRO A 56 18.19 -3.99 -16.68
N PRO A 57 18.34 -5.28 -17.04
CA PRO A 57 18.81 -6.29 -16.10
C PRO A 57 20.14 -5.87 -15.47
N ALA A 58 20.20 -5.87 -14.15
CA ALA A 58 21.45 -5.67 -13.44
C ALA A 58 22.37 -6.90 -13.58
N ALA A 59 23.66 -6.70 -13.34
CA ALA A 59 24.57 -7.82 -13.15
C ALA A 59 24.09 -8.70 -11.96
N PRO A 60 24.39 -10.01 -11.96
CA PRO A 60 24.05 -10.88 -10.85
C PRO A 60 24.54 -10.32 -9.51
N ALA A 61 23.67 -10.35 -8.50
CA ALA A 61 24.03 -10.01 -7.13
C ALA A 61 24.80 -11.17 -6.49
N ASP A 62 26.03 -11.39 -6.95
CA ASP A 62 26.92 -12.45 -6.50
C ASP A 62 27.82 -12.00 -5.33
N GLU A 63 28.72 -12.88 -4.89
CA GLU A 63 29.63 -12.58 -3.79
C GLU A 63 30.52 -11.35 -4.09
N THR A 64 30.99 -11.20 -5.33
CA THR A 64 31.83 -10.07 -5.75
C THR A 64 31.06 -8.75 -5.65
N PHE A 65 29.80 -8.74 -6.12
CA PHE A 65 28.91 -7.59 -5.99
C PHE A 65 28.76 -7.16 -4.52
N PHE A 66 28.51 -8.09 -3.61
CA PHE A 66 28.33 -7.77 -2.19
C PHE A 66 29.64 -7.36 -1.49
N GLN A 67 30.79 -7.92 -1.87
CA GLN A 67 32.07 -7.46 -1.33
C GLN A 67 32.39 -6.03 -1.78
N ALA A 68 32.17 -5.71 -3.05
CA ALA A 68 32.32 -4.34 -3.55
C ALA A 68 31.37 -3.36 -2.84
N LEU A 69 30.12 -3.77 -2.61
CA LEU A 69 29.14 -2.96 -1.88
C LEU A 69 29.58 -2.66 -0.44
N ARG A 70 30.13 -3.67 0.29
CA ARG A 70 30.64 -3.48 1.66
C ARG A 70 31.85 -2.58 1.71
N LEU A 71 32.75 -2.66 0.73
CA LEU A 71 33.91 -1.77 0.64
C LEU A 71 33.48 -0.32 0.42
N ARG A 72 32.44 -0.09 -0.40
CA ARG A 72 31.89 1.24 -0.68
C ARG A 72 31.15 1.87 0.50
N ALA A 73 30.59 1.06 1.39
CA ALA A 73 29.83 1.53 2.55
C ALA A 73 30.71 1.86 3.78
N ARG A 74 32.02 1.61 3.70
CA ARG A 74 33.02 2.04 4.69
C ARG A 74 33.59 3.39 4.31
#